data_AF-A0A8H4Y6H4-F1
#
_entry.id   AF-A0A8H4Y6H4-F1
#
_cell.length_a   1.000
_cell.length_b   1.000
_cell.length_c   1.000
_cell.angle_alpha   90.00
_cell.angle_beta   90.00
_cell.angle_gamma   90.00
#
_symmetry.space_group_name_H-M   'P 1'
#
loop_
_entity.id
_entity.type
_entity.pdbx_description
1 polymer ?
#
loop_
_entity_poly.entity_id
_entity_poly.type
_entity_poly.pdbx_seq_one_letter_code
_entity_poly.pdbx_strand_id
1 'polypeptide(L)'
;MGVAHFKDHHVQVAPERRYIGFAAGLFYEFLNATQCEVDFEPTRFNVTVSSLGKNITVVPTNDTKVPDIDPSRWLKGITLRQIELIANDETNLYVSTVGTAFNTSITDHRLRLEMNNTRGSRSDSDIALEGIENAVTAMVDDILVSYASAQFMVGEFYDDVEGSIRVTAVTIGERRFAIAAFALNMAIALLFIIEAFRTRGWRGLIEFDPSDIRHVMIAASEGGGHLAQVGYTNNDTLGKIKVRVGETGAGRYTLAVDGEVSPTVKYESMRMDSK
;
A
#
# COMPACT_ATOMS: atom_id res chain seq x y z
N MET A 1 -4.00 -27.76 -8.02
CA MET A 1 -4.10 -28.52 -6.75
C MET A 1 -5.39 -29.30 -6.78
N GLY A 2 -5.39 -30.50 -6.20
CA GLY A 2 -6.59 -31.33 -6.11
C GLY A 2 -6.87 -31.73 -4.67
N VAL A 3 -8.14 -31.83 -4.32
CA VAL A 3 -8.59 -32.38 -3.03
C VAL A 3 -9.35 -33.66 -3.28
N ALA A 4 -9.14 -34.67 -2.44
CA ALA A 4 -9.89 -35.91 -2.54
C ALA A 4 -11.37 -35.66 -2.16
N HIS A 5 -12.26 -35.80 -3.15
CA HIS A 5 -13.71 -35.69 -2.96
C HIS A 5 -14.35 -37.03 -2.65
N PHE A 6 -15.36 -37.01 -1.79
CA PHE A 6 -16.20 -38.19 -1.54
C PHE A 6 -17.34 -38.24 -2.54
N LYS A 7 -17.55 -39.44 -3.10
CA LYS A 7 -18.58 -39.71 -4.10
C LYS A 7 -20.00 -39.73 -3.50
N ASP A 8 -20.12 -39.91 -2.19
CA ASP A 8 -21.39 -40.16 -1.53
C ASP A 8 -21.90 -38.91 -0.79
N HIS A 9 -22.96 -38.31 -1.31
CA HIS A 9 -23.55 -37.08 -0.80
C HIS A 9 -24.42 -37.30 0.44
N HIS A 10 -24.66 -38.54 0.86
CA HIS A 10 -25.54 -38.89 1.98
C HIS A 10 -24.80 -39.25 3.27
N VAL A 11 -23.47 -39.15 3.27
CA VAL A 11 -22.65 -39.45 4.44
C VAL A 11 -22.86 -38.38 5.51
N GLN A 12 -23.20 -38.77 6.74
CA GLN A 12 -23.42 -37.82 7.84
C GLN A 12 -22.11 -37.33 8.49
N VAL A 13 -21.06 -38.17 8.47
CA VAL A 13 -19.76 -37.87 9.08
C VAL A 13 -18.66 -38.01 8.03
N ALA A 14 -17.94 -36.92 7.76
CA ALA A 14 -16.82 -36.97 6.83
C ALA A 14 -15.65 -37.82 7.38
N PRO A 15 -14.82 -38.42 6.52
CA PRO A 15 -13.69 -39.22 6.98
C PRO A 15 -12.66 -38.37 7.68
N GLU A 16 -11.90 -39.04 8.55
CA GLU A 16 -10.93 -38.44 9.47
C GLU A 16 -9.81 -37.71 8.73
N ARG A 17 -9.30 -38.32 7.66
CA ARG A 17 -8.18 -37.78 6.89
C ARG A 17 -8.64 -37.17 5.59
N ARG A 18 -8.18 -35.96 5.33
CA ARG A 18 -8.34 -35.29 4.03
C ARG A 18 -7.01 -34.66 3.66
N TYR A 19 -6.62 -34.90 2.42
CA TYR A 19 -5.33 -34.49 1.88
C TYR A 19 -5.52 -33.47 0.77
N ILE A 20 -4.61 -32.50 0.72
CA ILE A 20 -4.38 -31.64 -0.43
C ILE A 20 -3.22 -32.22 -1.21
N GLY A 21 -3.46 -32.52 -2.49
CA GLY A 21 -2.44 -32.95 -3.42
C GLY A 21 -1.99 -31.81 -4.33
N PHE A 22 -0.68 -31.64 -4.46
CA PHE A 22 -0.08 -30.69 -5.38
C PHE A 22 0.42 -31.41 -6.64
N ALA A 23 -0.01 -30.91 -7.79
CA ALA A 23 0.48 -31.29 -9.10
C ALA A 23 0.93 -30.01 -9.80
N ALA A 24 2.18 -29.98 -10.22
CA ALA A 24 2.83 -28.77 -10.70
C ALA A 24 3.69 -29.03 -11.95
N GLY A 25 3.75 -28.03 -12.83
CA GLY A 25 4.64 -28.04 -13.98
C GLY A 25 6.06 -27.57 -13.63
N LEU A 26 6.91 -27.45 -14.66
CA LEU A 26 8.34 -27.11 -14.53
C LEU A 26 8.63 -25.83 -13.71
N PHE A 27 7.74 -24.83 -13.79
CA PHE A 27 7.93 -23.55 -13.08
C PHE A 27 7.68 -23.64 -11.56
N TYR A 28 7.05 -24.71 -11.08
CA TYR A 28 6.72 -24.92 -9.67
C TYR A 28 7.10 -26.33 -9.21
N GLU A 29 8.24 -26.85 -9.70
CA GLU A 29 8.68 -28.22 -9.42
C GLU A 29 8.75 -28.57 -7.93
N PHE A 30 9.01 -27.58 -7.07
CA PHE A 30 9.02 -27.72 -5.61
C PHE A 30 7.67 -28.12 -5.00
N LEU A 31 6.55 -27.95 -5.73
CA LEU A 31 5.22 -28.41 -5.33
C LEU A 31 4.89 -29.80 -5.91
N ASN A 32 5.67 -30.32 -6.84
CA ASN A 32 5.30 -31.53 -7.55
C ASN A 32 5.35 -32.74 -6.60
N ALA A 33 4.25 -33.50 -6.58
CA ALA A 33 4.07 -34.67 -5.71
C ALA A 33 4.10 -34.39 -4.19
N THR A 34 3.94 -33.13 -3.78
CA THR A 34 3.75 -32.77 -2.37
C THR A 34 2.32 -33.08 -1.93
N GLN A 35 2.15 -33.52 -0.69
CA GLN A 35 0.84 -33.75 -0.06
C GLN A 35 0.82 -33.13 1.33
N CYS A 36 -0.29 -32.46 1.67
CA CYS A 36 -0.50 -31.88 2.99
C CYS A 36 -1.77 -32.45 3.62
N GLU A 37 -1.69 -32.78 4.90
CA GLU A 37 -2.84 -33.10 5.75
C GLU A 37 -3.12 -31.87 6.63
N VAL A 38 -4.39 -31.49 6.74
CA VAL A 38 -4.82 -30.38 7.60
C VAL A 38 -5.64 -30.96 8.74
N ASP A 39 -5.19 -30.78 9.97
CA ASP A 39 -5.91 -31.22 11.16
C ASP A 39 -6.26 -30.04 12.05
N PHE A 40 -7.42 -30.14 12.71
CA PHE A 40 -7.90 -29.13 13.64
C PHE A 40 -7.83 -29.66 15.06
N GLU A 41 -7.13 -28.95 15.93
CA GLU A 41 -7.05 -29.26 17.34
C GLU A 41 -7.93 -28.26 18.13
N PRO A 42 -9.05 -28.72 18.73
CA PRO A 42 -9.95 -27.83 19.45
C PRO A 42 -9.25 -27.27 20.70
N THR A 43 -9.07 -25.95 20.72
CA THR A 43 -8.37 -25.24 21.80
C THR A 43 -9.29 -24.18 22.39
N ARG A 44 -9.39 -24.13 23.72
CA ARG A 44 -10.13 -23.08 24.43
C ARG A 44 -9.20 -21.92 24.75
N PHE A 45 -9.59 -20.71 24.38
CA PHE A 45 -8.80 -19.50 24.62
C PHE A 45 -9.47 -18.58 25.64
N ASN A 46 -8.67 -18.00 26.53
CA ASN A 46 -9.03 -16.85 27.34
C ASN A 46 -8.68 -15.59 26.55
N VAL A 47 -9.70 -14.86 26.11
CA VAL A 47 -9.56 -13.60 25.39
C VAL A 47 -9.89 -12.46 26.33
N THR A 48 -8.96 -11.55 26.56
CA THR A 48 -9.23 -10.30 27.29
C THR A 48 -8.98 -9.11 26.38
N VAL A 49 -9.94 -8.19 26.36
CA VAL A 49 -9.90 -6.99 25.52
C VAL A 49 -9.85 -5.77 26.43
N SER A 50 -8.75 -5.04 26.40
CA SER A 50 -8.64 -3.74 27.09
C SER A 50 -8.75 -2.62 26.07
N SER A 51 -9.88 -1.91 26.10
CA SER A 51 -10.09 -0.71 25.27
C SER A 51 -9.20 0.45 25.71
N LEU A 52 -8.95 0.59 27.02
CA LEU A 52 -8.04 1.60 27.58
C LEU A 52 -6.58 1.33 27.21
N GLY A 53 -6.16 0.07 27.34
CA GLY A 53 -4.80 -0.37 26.99
C GLY A 53 -4.58 -0.58 25.49
N LYS A 54 -5.65 -0.51 24.68
CA LYS A 54 -5.67 -0.86 23.25
C LYS A 54 -4.99 -2.20 22.98
N ASN A 55 -5.23 -3.18 23.84
CA ASN A 55 -4.64 -4.50 23.70
C ASN A 55 -5.72 -5.58 23.71
N ILE A 56 -5.44 -6.64 22.97
CA ILE A 56 -6.20 -7.88 22.98
C ILE A 56 -5.18 -8.94 23.39
N THR A 57 -5.44 -9.66 24.48
CA THR A 57 -4.61 -10.79 24.89
C THR A 57 -5.41 -12.07 24.71
N VAL A 58 -4.80 -13.03 24.01
CA VAL A 58 -5.38 -14.33 23.72
C VAL A 58 -4.41 -15.35 24.31
N VAL A 59 -4.87 -16.11 25.31
CA VAL A 59 -4.05 -17.11 26.00
C VAL A 59 -4.78 -18.45 25.97
N PRO A 60 -4.17 -19.53 25.47
CA PRO A 60 -4.80 -20.85 25.53
C PRO A 60 -5.00 -21.28 26.97
N THR A 61 -6.14 -21.89 27.26
CA THR A 61 -6.42 -22.49 28.56
C THR A 61 -5.82 -23.89 28.59
N ASN A 62 -5.21 -24.32 29.70
CA ASN A 62 -4.67 -25.67 29.89
C ASN A 62 -5.77 -26.75 30.05
N ASP A 63 -6.92 -26.56 29.43
CA ASP A 63 -8.03 -27.49 29.47
C ASP A 63 -7.76 -28.63 28.48
N THR A 64 -7.67 -29.85 28.99
CA THR A 64 -7.39 -31.06 28.18
C THR A 64 -8.66 -31.70 27.63
N LYS A 65 -9.85 -31.18 27.98
CA LYS A 65 -11.15 -31.72 27.58
C LYS A 65 -11.98 -30.66 26.87
N VAL A 66 -11.44 -30.12 25.78
CA VAL A 66 -12.21 -29.25 24.88
C VAL A 66 -13.05 -30.16 23.96
N PRO A 67 -14.39 -30.01 23.93
CA PRO A 67 -15.22 -30.76 23.01
C PRO A 67 -14.88 -30.38 21.56
N ASP A 68 -14.92 -31.36 20.66
CA ASP A 68 -14.75 -31.11 19.23
C ASP A 68 -15.89 -30.19 18.73
N ILE A 69 -15.50 -29.09 18.11
CA ILE A 69 -16.41 -28.07 17.57
C ILE A 69 -17.07 -28.57 16.27
N ASP A 70 -16.39 -29.46 15.53
CA ASP A 70 -16.91 -30.06 14.31
C ASP A 70 -16.85 -31.59 14.34
N PRO A 71 -17.70 -32.25 15.16
CA PRO A 71 -17.76 -33.72 15.20
C PRO A 71 -18.17 -34.33 13.85
N SER A 72 -18.78 -33.52 12.97
CA SER A 72 -19.23 -33.94 11.64
C SER A 72 -18.10 -33.93 10.60
N ARG A 73 -16.98 -33.24 10.92
CA ARG A 73 -15.77 -33.10 10.09
C ARG A 73 -16.02 -32.44 8.74
N TRP A 74 -17.13 -31.72 8.60
CA TRP A 74 -17.50 -31.03 7.38
C TRP A 74 -16.73 -29.73 7.19
N LEU A 75 -16.36 -29.04 8.28
CA LEU A 75 -15.57 -27.81 8.24
C LEU A 75 -14.24 -28.05 7.52
N LYS A 76 -13.54 -29.14 7.86
CA LYS A 76 -12.31 -29.58 7.18
C LYS A 76 -12.56 -29.79 5.68
N GLY A 77 -13.70 -30.38 5.31
CA GLY A 77 -14.07 -30.57 3.92
C GLY A 77 -14.33 -29.28 3.14
N ILE A 78 -15.06 -28.34 3.75
CA ILE A 78 -15.40 -27.06 3.14
C ILE A 78 -14.14 -26.21 2.95
N THR A 79 -13.29 -26.11 3.98
CA THR A 79 -12.04 -25.35 3.91
C THR A 79 -11.12 -25.87 2.81
N LEU A 80 -10.90 -27.18 2.74
CA LEU A 80 -10.07 -27.77 1.70
C LEU A 80 -10.67 -27.58 0.29
N ARG A 81 -11.99 -27.69 0.16
CA ARG A 81 -12.70 -27.39 -1.10
C ARG A 81 -12.46 -25.96 -1.56
N GLN A 82 -12.40 -24.98 -0.65
CA GLN A 82 -12.09 -23.60 -1.01
C GLN A 82 -10.66 -23.45 -1.55
N ILE A 83 -9.68 -24.10 -0.95
CA ILE A 83 -8.29 -24.10 -1.46
C ILE A 83 -8.23 -24.65 -2.87
N GLU A 84 -8.97 -25.74 -3.14
CA GLU A 84 -9.05 -26.32 -4.48
C GLU A 84 -9.73 -25.39 -5.49
N LEU A 85 -10.82 -24.73 -5.11
CA LEU A 85 -11.52 -23.76 -5.96
C LEU A 85 -10.60 -22.58 -6.31
N ILE A 86 -9.98 -21.97 -5.30
CA ILE A 86 -9.01 -20.89 -5.47
C ILE A 86 -7.88 -21.35 -6.39
N ALA A 87 -7.31 -22.54 -6.17
CA ALA A 87 -6.24 -23.06 -7.00
C ALA A 87 -6.65 -23.26 -8.47
N ASN A 88 -7.89 -23.65 -8.74
CA ASN A 88 -8.39 -23.85 -10.09
C ASN A 88 -8.73 -22.53 -10.80
N ASP A 89 -9.25 -21.54 -10.06
CA ASP A 89 -9.62 -20.24 -10.62
C ASP A 89 -8.39 -19.32 -10.81
N GLU A 90 -7.41 -19.40 -9.91
CA GLU A 90 -6.19 -18.58 -9.90
C GLU A 90 -5.01 -19.21 -10.68
N THR A 91 -5.29 -20.19 -11.52
CA THR A 91 -4.28 -20.80 -12.40
C THR A 91 -4.61 -20.50 -13.86
N ASN A 92 -3.67 -19.84 -14.54
CA ASN A 92 -3.68 -19.67 -15.98
C ASN A 92 -2.65 -20.62 -16.63
N LEU A 93 -2.60 -20.67 -17.96
CA LEU A 93 -1.72 -21.53 -18.76
C LEU A 93 -0.24 -21.40 -18.39
N TYR A 94 0.20 -20.22 -17.90
CA TYR A 94 1.61 -19.93 -17.66
C TYR A 94 1.96 -19.66 -16.19
N VAL A 95 0.99 -19.25 -15.37
CA VAL A 95 1.24 -18.76 -14.01
C VAL A 95 0.13 -19.26 -13.10
N SER A 96 0.51 -19.67 -11.89
CA SER A 96 -0.42 -19.91 -10.80
C SER A 96 -0.20 -18.85 -9.73
N THR A 97 -1.23 -18.06 -9.40
CA THR A 97 -1.15 -17.11 -8.29
C THR A 97 -0.84 -17.85 -7.00
N VAL A 98 -1.51 -18.99 -6.78
CA VAL A 98 -1.29 -19.82 -5.59
C VAL A 98 0.10 -20.47 -5.60
N GLY A 99 0.57 -20.97 -6.75
CA GLY A 99 1.95 -21.48 -6.87
C GLY A 99 3.00 -20.43 -6.55
N THR A 100 2.77 -19.18 -6.97
CA THR A 100 3.63 -18.03 -6.65
C THR A 100 3.59 -17.70 -5.16
N ALA A 101 2.41 -17.74 -4.53
CA ALA A 101 2.27 -17.51 -3.09
C ALA A 101 3.05 -18.56 -2.26
N PHE A 102 3.00 -19.83 -2.65
CA PHE A 102 3.82 -20.87 -2.02
C PHE A 102 5.31 -20.61 -2.20
N ASN A 103 5.74 -20.21 -3.41
CA ASN A 103 7.14 -19.86 -3.65
C ASN A 103 7.60 -18.72 -2.72
N THR A 104 6.80 -17.66 -2.60
CA THR A 104 7.09 -16.52 -1.71
C THR A 104 7.23 -16.97 -0.26
N SER A 105 6.31 -17.82 0.23
CA SER A 105 6.39 -18.36 1.60
C SER A 105 7.66 -19.17 1.84
N ILE A 106 8.06 -20.00 0.86
CA ILE A 106 9.31 -20.77 0.93
C ILE A 106 10.52 -19.83 0.95
N THR A 107 10.54 -18.80 0.10
CA THR A 107 11.65 -17.84 0.06
C THR A 107 11.74 -17.02 1.35
N ASP A 108 10.60 -16.61 1.91
CA ASP A 108 10.55 -15.85 3.16
C ASP A 108 11.01 -16.69 4.35
N HIS A 109 10.58 -17.95 4.41
CA HIS A 109 11.04 -18.90 5.42
C HIS A 109 12.54 -19.16 5.29
N ARG A 110 13.03 -19.32 4.06
CA ARG A 110 14.45 -19.50 3.78
C ARG A 110 15.26 -18.28 4.23
N LEU A 111 14.79 -17.08 3.95
CA LEU A 111 15.43 -15.83 4.39
C LEU A 111 15.43 -15.71 5.92
N ARG A 112 14.33 -16.09 6.59
CA ARG A 112 14.27 -16.16 8.06
C ARG A 112 15.34 -17.07 8.65
N LEU A 113 15.58 -18.24 8.05
CA LEU A 113 16.62 -19.18 8.49
C LEU A 113 18.04 -18.66 8.24
N GLU A 114 18.25 -17.93 7.15
CA GLU A 114 19.52 -17.24 6.88
C GLU A 114 19.80 -16.17 7.93
N MET A 115 18.82 -15.31 8.22
CA MET A 115 18.95 -14.26 9.24
C MET A 115 19.24 -14.82 10.64
N ASN A 116 18.70 -16.00 10.95
CA ASN A 116 18.91 -16.68 12.23
C ASN A 116 20.16 -17.58 12.26
N ASN A 117 20.95 -17.65 11.18
CA ASN A 117 22.12 -18.54 11.04
C ASN A 117 21.82 -20.03 11.28
N THR A 118 20.57 -20.47 11.15
CA THR A 118 20.17 -21.88 11.36
C THR A 118 20.08 -22.68 10.06
N ARG A 119 20.21 -22.02 8.91
CA ARG A 119 20.12 -22.63 7.57
C ARG A 119 21.04 -23.84 7.38
N GLY A 120 22.28 -23.79 7.83
CA GLY A 120 23.30 -24.81 7.53
C GLY A 120 22.99 -26.22 8.04
N SER A 121 21.94 -26.36 8.87
CA SER A 121 21.49 -27.64 9.42
C SER A 121 20.32 -28.30 8.66
N ARG A 122 19.71 -27.61 7.69
CA ARG A 122 18.46 -28.06 7.04
C ARG A 122 18.63 -28.31 5.55
N SER A 123 17.91 -29.31 5.02
CA SER A 123 17.87 -29.58 3.59
C SER A 123 16.92 -28.62 2.87
N ASP A 124 17.15 -28.40 1.58
CA ASP A 124 16.29 -27.53 0.76
C ASP A 124 14.85 -28.07 0.63
N SER A 125 14.67 -29.39 0.67
CA SER A 125 13.33 -30.02 0.70
C SER A 125 12.58 -29.76 2.01
N ASP A 126 13.28 -29.78 3.15
CA ASP A 126 12.65 -29.49 4.44
C ASP A 126 12.23 -28.03 4.53
N ILE A 127 13.05 -27.12 4.00
CA ILE A 127 12.72 -25.69 3.92
C ILE A 127 11.50 -25.48 3.03
N ALA A 128 11.42 -26.19 1.90
CA ALA A 128 10.25 -26.11 1.02
C ALA A 128 8.98 -26.62 1.70
N LEU A 129 9.04 -27.78 2.38
CA LEU A 129 7.89 -28.36 3.08
C LEU A 129 7.39 -27.46 4.22
N GLU A 130 8.28 -26.94 5.07
CA GLU A 130 7.91 -26.00 6.13
C GLU A 130 7.36 -24.68 5.55
N GLY A 131 7.87 -24.22 4.41
CA GLY A 131 7.35 -23.06 3.70
C GLY A 131 5.92 -23.27 3.16
N ILE A 132 5.66 -24.47 2.62
CA ILE A 132 4.32 -24.88 2.17
C ILE A 132 3.37 -25.00 3.36
N GLU A 133 3.81 -25.62 4.47
CA GLU A 133 3.03 -25.74 5.70
C GLU A 133 2.58 -24.37 6.23
N ASN A 134 3.50 -23.40 6.30
CA ASN A 134 3.17 -22.04 6.73
C ASN A 134 2.13 -21.38 5.81
N ALA A 135 2.28 -21.54 4.50
CA ALA A 135 1.35 -20.98 3.52
C ALA A 135 -0.04 -21.65 3.62
N VAL A 136 -0.11 -22.98 3.70
CA VAL A 136 -1.37 -23.70 3.89
C VAL A 136 -2.03 -23.29 5.21
N THR A 137 -1.26 -23.17 6.29
CA THR A 137 -1.77 -22.73 7.60
C THR A 137 -2.39 -21.34 7.51
N ALA A 138 -1.71 -20.38 6.89
CA ALA A 138 -2.22 -19.03 6.70
C ALA A 138 -3.50 -19.01 5.83
N MET A 139 -3.52 -19.75 4.72
CA MET A 139 -4.70 -19.85 3.86
C MET A 139 -5.89 -20.48 4.60
N VAL A 140 -5.65 -21.52 5.39
CA VAL A 140 -6.69 -22.18 6.20
C VAL A 140 -7.24 -21.21 7.25
N ASP A 141 -6.39 -20.45 7.92
CA ASP A 141 -6.80 -19.43 8.90
C ASP A 141 -7.69 -18.37 8.25
N ASP A 142 -7.25 -17.77 7.14
CA ASP A 142 -8.01 -16.75 6.42
C ASP A 142 -9.37 -17.27 5.92
N ILE A 143 -9.42 -18.50 5.41
CA ILE A 143 -10.67 -19.15 4.98
C ILE A 143 -11.61 -19.35 6.18
N LEU A 144 -11.10 -19.81 7.32
CA LEU A 144 -11.90 -20.01 8.53
C LEU A 144 -12.42 -18.69 9.09
N VAL A 145 -11.60 -17.63 9.11
CA VAL A 145 -12.03 -16.27 9.51
C VAL A 145 -13.12 -15.75 8.58
N SER A 146 -12.97 -15.94 7.27
CA SER A 146 -13.98 -15.57 6.28
C SER A 146 -15.32 -16.28 6.54
N TYR A 147 -15.29 -17.60 6.79
CA TYR A 147 -16.51 -18.34 7.14
C TYR A 147 -17.10 -17.91 8.48
N ALA A 148 -16.28 -17.72 9.50
CA ALA A 148 -16.74 -17.29 10.83
C ALA A 148 -17.40 -15.90 10.76
N SER A 149 -16.79 -14.95 10.05
CA SER A 149 -17.35 -13.61 9.87
C SER A 149 -18.65 -13.62 9.06
N ALA A 150 -18.75 -14.44 8.01
CA ALA A 150 -19.98 -14.63 7.26
C ALA A 150 -21.10 -15.21 8.14
N GLN A 151 -20.80 -16.21 8.95
CA GLN A 151 -21.77 -16.79 9.89
C GLN A 151 -22.16 -15.83 11.00
N PHE A 152 -21.23 -15.02 11.50
CA PHE A 152 -21.53 -14.00 12.51
C PHE A 152 -22.53 -12.97 11.99
N MET A 153 -22.35 -12.51 10.75
CA MET A 153 -23.25 -11.55 10.10
C MET A 153 -24.63 -12.14 9.77
N VAL A 154 -24.69 -13.40 9.31
CA VAL A 154 -25.94 -14.04 8.86
C VAL A 154 -26.74 -14.62 10.03
N GLY A 155 -26.05 -15.09 11.08
CA GLY A 155 -26.68 -15.77 12.21
C GLY A 155 -27.32 -14.84 13.23
N GLU A 156 -27.26 -13.51 13.03
CA GLU A 156 -27.77 -12.50 13.96
C GLU A 156 -27.35 -12.78 15.42
N PHE A 157 -26.11 -13.25 15.63
CA PHE A 157 -25.61 -13.53 16.96
C PHE A 157 -25.25 -12.23 17.68
N TYR A 158 -26.20 -11.68 18.43
CA TYR A 158 -25.99 -10.57 19.34
C TYR A 158 -26.50 -10.92 20.73
N ASP A 159 -25.71 -10.53 21.74
CA ASP A 159 -26.16 -10.47 23.13
C ASP A 159 -26.31 -9.00 23.50
N ASP A 160 -27.46 -8.64 24.07
CA ASP A 160 -27.67 -7.31 24.64
C ASP A 160 -26.85 -7.17 25.91
N VAL A 161 -25.76 -6.41 25.83
CA VAL A 161 -24.92 -6.09 26.99
C VAL A 161 -25.12 -4.62 27.37
N GLU A 162 -25.51 -4.37 28.62
CA GLU A 162 -25.57 -3.00 29.16
C GLU A 162 -24.14 -2.42 29.25
N GLY A 163 -23.76 -1.64 28.24
CA GLY A 163 -22.47 -0.95 28.18
C GLY A 163 -22.63 0.57 28.15
N SER A 164 -21.97 1.28 29.06
CA SER A 164 -21.89 2.75 28.99
C SER A 164 -20.74 3.17 28.07
N ILE A 165 -21.04 3.56 26.83
CA ILE A 165 -20.03 4.09 25.90
C ILE A 165 -19.91 5.59 26.08
N ARG A 166 -18.74 6.08 26.54
CA ARG A 166 -18.39 7.51 26.52
C ARG A 166 -17.81 7.87 25.16
N VAL A 167 -18.63 8.44 24.29
CA VAL A 167 -18.17 8.99 23.02
C VAL A 167 -17.79 10.46 23.21
N THR A 168 -16.54 10.82 22.93
CA THR A 168 -16.12 12.23 22.86
C THR A 168 -16.66 12.82 21.56
N ALA A 169 -17.88 13.34 21.60
CA ALA A 169 -18.44 14.05 20.45
C ALA A 169 -17.85 15.47 20.40
N VAL A 170 -17.08 15.77 19.36
CA VAL A 170 -16.78 17.16 19.00
C VAL A 170 -18.02 17.72 18.31
N THR A 171 -18.81 18.51 19.05
CA THR A 171 -19.97 19.19 18.49
C THR A 171 -19.49 20.33 17.58
N ILE A 172 -19.53 20.10 16.26
CA ILE A 172 -19.34 21.15 15.25
C ILE A 172 -20.48 22.16 15.44
N GLY A 173 -20.15 23.36 15.92
CA GLY A 173 -21.13 24.38 16.32
C GLY A 173 -20.82 25.06 17.64
N GLU A 174 -19.81 24.59 18.38
CA GLU A 174 -19.36 25.28 19.59
C GLU A 174 -18.76 26.65 19.23
N ARG A 175 -19.24 27.71 19.89
CA ARG A 175 -18.91 29.12 19.62
C ARG A 175 -17.40 29.37 19.56
N ARG A 176 -16.61 28.60 20.31
CA ARG A 176 -15.14 28.68 20.32
C ARG A 176 -14.53 28.30 18.97
N PHE A 177 -15.00 27.22 18.34
CA PHE A 177 -14.52 26.79 17.03
C PHE A 177 -14.97 27.75 15.92
N ALA A 178 -16.20 28.25 16.00
CA ALA A 178 -16.69 29.25 15.05
C ALA A 178 -15.85 30.54 15.09
N ILE A 179 -15.50 31.02 16.29
CA ILE A 179 -14.64 32.19 16.47
C ILE A 179 -13.22 31.90 15.96
N ALA A 180 -12.65 30.73 16.27
CA ALA A 180 -11.30 30.37 15.81
C ALA A 180 -11.21 30.28 14.28
N ALA A 181 -12.19 29.62 13.63
CA ALA A 181 -12.27 29.52 12.19
C ALA A 181 -12.48 30.90 11.54
N PHE A 182 -13.36 31.73 12.10
CA PHE A 182 -13.58 33.10 11.61
C PHE A 182 -12.31 33.95 11.73
N ALA A 183 -11.61 33.89 12.87
CA ALA A 183 -10.37 34.62 13.09
C ALA A 183 -9.26 34.20 12.12
N LEU A 184 -9.10 32.90 11.86
CA LEU A 184 -8.13 32.38 10.91
C LEU A 184 -8.43 32.86 9.48
N ASN A 185 -9.69 32.75 9.04
CA ASN A 185 -10.08 33.22 7.71
C ASN A 185 -9.90 34.73 7.55
N MET A 186 -10.21 35.51 8.60
CA MET A 186 -9.96 36.95 8.61
C MET A 186 -8.47 37.30 8.56
N ALA A 187 -7.61 36.55 9.26
CA ALA A 187 -6.17 36.74 9.19
C ALA A 187 -5.62 36.48 7.78
N ILE A 188 -6.07 35.41 7.11
CA ILE A 188 -5.70 35.10 5.73
C ILE A 188 -6.18 36.21 4.78
N ALA A 189 -7.41 36.67 4.91
CA ALA A 189 -7.95 37.76 4.10
C ALA A 189 -7.16 39.07 4.29
N LEU A 190 -6.79 39.40 5.53
CA LEU A 190 -5.96 40.58 5.81
C LEU A 190 -4.57 40.47 5.21
N LEU A 191 -3.91 39.31 5.32
CA LEU A 191 -2.63 39.07 4.65
C LEU A 191 -2.74 39.23 3.14
N PHE A 192 -3.81 38.71 2.54
CA PHE A 192 -4.09 38.86 1.11
C PHE A 192 -4.27 40.33 0.72
N ILE A 193 -5.04 41.11 1.51
CA ILE A 193 -5.25 42.54 1.27
C ILE A 193 -3.94 43.32 1.40
N ILE A 194 -3.13 43.03 2.43
CA ILE A 194 -1.82 43.66 2.63
C ILE A 194 -0.91 43.37 1.44
N GLU A 195 -0.84 42.13 0.98
CA GLU A 195 -0.06 41.77 -0.19
C GLU A 195 -0.59 42.42 -1.47
N ALA A 196 -1.91 42.51 -1.64
CA ALA A 196 -2.52 43.22 -2.75
C ALA A 196 -2.19 44.72 -2.75
N PHE A 197 -2.16 45.38 -1.60
CA PHE A 197 -1.73 46.78 -1.52
C PHE A 197 -0.22 46.93 -1.74
N ARG A 198 0.59 46.04 -1.15
CA ARG A 198 2.06 46.05 -1.30
C ARG A 198 2.49 45.92 -2.76
N THR A 199 1.80 45.08 -3.53
CA THR A 199 2.08 44.88 -4.96
C THR A 199 1.28 45.81 -5.88
N ARG A 200 0.65 46.87 -5.34
CA ARG A 200 -0.18 47.84 -6.09
C ARG A 200 -1.23 47.17 -6.97
N GLY A 201 -1.97 46.23 -6.40
CA GLY A 201 -3.03 45.52 -7.08
C GLY A 201 -2.51 44.66 -8.24
N TRP A 202 -1.29 44.13 -8.11
CA TRP A 202 -0.73 43.16 -9.05
C TRP A 202 -0.55 43.75 -10.46
N ARG A 203 -0.48 45.09 -10.57
CA ARG A 203 -0.21 45.79 -11.82
C ARG A 203 1.22 45.51 -12.27
N GLY A 204 1.35 44.66 -13.29
CA GLY A 204 2.62 44.27 -13.89
C GLY A 204 2.99 42.81 -13.74
N LEU A 205 2.10 41.95 -13.23
CA LEU A 205 2.31 40.51 -13.38
C LEU A 205 2.10 40.09 -14.82
N ILE A 206 3.11 39.40 -15.34
CA ILE A 206 3.08 38.65 -16.59
C ILE A 206 1.92 37.64 -16.53
N GLU A 207 1.17 37.51 -17.62
CA GLU A 207 0.06 36.56 -17.75
C GLU A 207 0.63 35.13 -17.57
N PHE A 208 0.34 34.53 -16.41
CA PHE A 208 0.84 33.21 -16.06
C PHE A 208 -0.19 32.17 -16.46
N ASP A 209 0.10 31.46 -17.56
CA ASP A 209 -0.68 30.30 -17.98
C ASP A 209 0.01 29.01 -17.49
N PRO A 210 -0.55 28.30 -16.50
CA PRO A 210 0.04 27.06 -15.98
C PRO A 210 0.00 25.90 -17.00
N SER A 211 -0.72 26.03 -18.11
CA SER A 211 -0.74 25.05 -19.20
C SER A 211 0.45 25.21 -20.17
N ASP A 212 1.14 26.36 -20.17
CA ASP A 212 2.37 26.56 -20.92
C ASP A 212 3.59 26.35 -20.02
N ILE A 213 4.30 25.25 -20.26
CA ILE A 213 5.46 24.82 -19.48
C ILE A 213 6.59 25.86 -19.45
N ARG A 214 6.61 26.80 -20.40
CA ARG A 214 7.59 27.91 -20.47
C ARG A 214 7.35 28.95 -19.38
N HIS A 215 6.09 29.30 -19.11
CA HIS A 215 5.76 30.24 -18.03
C HIS A 215 6.09 29.64 -16.65
N VAL A 216 5.91 28.33 -16.50
CA VAL A 216 6.32 27.59 -15.29
C VAL A 216 7.83 27.60 -15.11
N MET A 217 8.60 27.40 -16.20
CA MET A 217 10.07 27.37 -16.15
C MET A 217 10.68 28.75 -15.86
N ILE A 218 10.10 29.83 -16.41
CA ILE A 218 10.53 31.20 -16.14
C ILE A 218 10.18 31.60 -14.70
N ALA A 219 8.98 31.27 -14.22
CA ALA A 219 8.57 31.53 -12.84
C ALA A 219 9.42 30.77 -11.80
N ALA A 220 9.84 29.55 -12.10
CA ALA A 220 10.75 28.78 -11.26
C ALA A 220 12.19 29.36 -11.22
N SER A 221 12.61 30.04 -12.30
CA SER A 221 13.96 30.61 -12.44
C SER A 221 14.12 31.99 -11.78
N GLU A 222 13.07 32.81 -11.77
CA GLU A 222 13.04 34.14 -11.11
C GLU A 222 13.25 34.09 -9.57
N GLY A 223 13.34 32.90 -8.97
CA GLY A 223 13.55 32.67 -7.54
C GLY A 223 15.01 32.60 -7.06
N GLY A 224 16.02 32.64 -7.93
CA GLY A 224 17.41 32.61 -7.46
C GLY A 224 18.49 32.70 -8.55
N GLY A 225 19.35 33.72 -8.46
CA GLY A 225 20.44 33.98 -9.42
C GLY A 225 21.45 32.83 -9.62
N HIS A 226 21.44 31.82 -8.74
CA HIS A 226 22.30 30.64 -8.82
C HIS A 226 21.80 29.58 -9.81
N LEU A 227 20.49 29.54 -10.13
CA LEU A 227 19.90 28.57 -11.07
C LEU A 227 20.10 28.99 -12.54
N ALA A 228 20.16 30.30 -12.79
CA ALA A 228 20.46 30.84 -14.11
C ALA A 228 21.85 30.43 -14.62
N GLN A 229 22.80 30.18 -13.72
CA GLN A 229 24.18 29.83 -14.07
C GLN A 229 24.34 28.35 -14.44
N VAL A 230 23.49 27.46 -13.91
CA VAL A 230 23.56 26.00 -14.16
C VAL A 230 23.11 25.63 -15.57
N GLY A 231 22.22 26.41 -16.18
CA GLY A 231 21.77 26.22 -17.56
C GLY A 231 22.83 26.46 -18.64
N TYR A 232 23.97 27.06 -18.30
CA TYR A 232 25.01 27.44 -19.27
C TYR A 232 26.26 26.55 -19.28
N THR A 233 26.35 25.54 -18.40
CA THR A 233 27.56 24.70 -18.31
C THR A 233 27.55 23.45 -19.18
N ASN A 234 26.50 23.18 -19.95
CA ASN A 234 26.47 22.01 -20.83
C ASN A 234 25.88 22.34 -22.21
N ASN A 235 26.76 22.75 -23.13
CA ASN A 235 26.41 23.23 -24.47
C ASN A 235 26.01 22.13 -25.46
N ASP A 236 26.02 20.85 -25.05
CA ASP A 236 25.98 19.74 -26.00
C ASP A 236 24.63 19.03 -26.15
N THR A 237 23.56 19.43 -25.43
CA THR A 237 22.27 18.70 -25.54
C THR A 237 21.00 19.55 -25.60
N LEU A 238 21.08 20.88 -25.53
CA LEU A 238 19.91 21.73 -25.72
C LEU A 238 19.87 22.22 -27.18
N GLY A 239 18.84 21.78 -27.91
CA GLY A 239 18.59 22.19 -29.29
C GLY A 239 18.68 23.70 -29.47
N LYS A 240 19.07 24.13 -30.67
CA LYS A 240 19.42 25.53 -31.05
C LYS A 240 18.31 26.55 -30.71
N ILE A 241 18.22 26.94 -29.45
CA ILE A 241 17.48 28.12 -29.01
C ILE A 241 18.55 29.11 -28.57
N LYS A 242 18.74 30.17 -29.36
CA LYS A 242 19.66 31.26 -29.01
C LYS A 242 19.00 32.10 -27.92
N VAL A 243 19.53 32.05 -26.71
CA VAL A 243 19.04 32.85 -25.58
C VAL A 243 20.10 33.91 -25.25
N ARG A 244 19.68 35.18 -25.19
CA ARG A 244 20.51 36.32 -24.81
C ARG A 244 20.15 36.74 -23.39
N VAL A 245 21.16 37.02 -22.57
CA VAL A 245 20.97 37.57 -21.22
C VAL A 245 20.97 39.09 -21.31
N GLY A 246 19.97 39.75 -20.72
CA GLY A 246 19.91 41.20 -20.59
C GLY A 246 19.79 41.61 -19.13
N GLU A 247 20.53 42.65 -18.72
CA GLU A 247 20.40 43.23 -17.38
C GLU A 247 19.23 44.24 -17.36
N THR A 248 18.27 44.00 -16.47
CA THR A 248 17.07 44.86 -16.29
C THR A 248 17.26 45.96 -15.24
N GLY A 249 18.49 46.16 -14.77
CA GLY A 249 18.87 47.09 -13.71
C GLY A 249 18.67 46.52 -12.30
N ALA A 250 19.37 47.12 -11.31
CA ALA A 250 19.41 46.70 -9.90
C ALA A 250 19.97 45.27 -9.65
N GLY A 251 20.87 44.79 -10.51
CA GLY A 251 21.51 43.46 -10.36
C GLY A 251 20.61 42.28 -10.70
N ARG A 252 19.53 42.51 -11.47
CA ARG A 252 18.62 41.47 -11.96
C ARG A 252 18.86 41.19 -13.44
N TYR A 253 18.97 39.91 -13.76
CA TYR A 253 19.22 39.40 -15.12
C TYR A 253 17.99 38.65 -15.63
N THR A 254 17.64 38.87 -16.90
CA THR A 254 16.55 38.17 -17.58
C THR A 254 17.06 37.46 -18.82
N LEU A 255 16.40 36.36 -19.19
CA LEU A 255 16.70 35.57 -20.38
C LEU A 255 15.70 35.96 -21.49
N ALA A 256 16.21 36.39 -22.64
CA ALA A 256 15.40 36.67 -23.82
C ALA A 256 15.78 35.70 -24.95
N VAL A 257 14.78 35.05 -25.55
CA VAL A 257 14.98 34.13 -26.68
C VAL A 257 15.00 34.93 -27.98
N ASP A 258 15.97 34.65 -28.88
CA ASP A 258 16.17 35.38 -30.14
C ASP A 258 14.91 35.26 -31.02
N GLY A 259 14.15 36.35 -31.15
CA GLY A 259 12.91 36.39 -31.93
C GLY A 259 11.85 37.36 -31.40
N GLU A 260 11.84 37.66 -30.10
CA GLU A 260 10.93 38.65 -29.51
C GLU A 260 11.69 39.72 -28.73
N VAL A 261 11.59 40.97 -29.23
CA VAL A 261 12.15 42.15 -28.56
C VAL A 261 11.18 42.55 -27.45
N SER A 262 11.55 42.26 -26.20
CA SER A 262 10.78 42.74 -25.05
C SER A 262 10.91 44.27 -24.96
N PRO A 263 9.80 45.04 -24.94
CA PRO A 263 9.84 46.51 -24.96
C PRO A 263 10.44 47.13 -23.69
N THR A 264 10.77 46.32 -22.67
CA THR A 264 11.30 46.75 -21.38
C THR A 264 12.81 46.61 -21.20
N VAL A 265 13.54 46.07 -22.19
CA VAL A 265 15.00 45.89 -22.11
C VAL A 265 15.71 46.95 -22.96
N LYS A 266 16.58 47.77 -22.34
CA LYS A 266 17.52 48.62 -23.09
C LYS A 266 18.66 47.75 -23.59
N TYR A 267 18.66 47.46 -24.89
CA TYR A 267 19.75 46.73 -25.54
C TYR A 267 20.89 47.69 -25.85
N GLU A 268 21.99 47.59 -25.11
CA GLU A 268 23.23 48.27 -25.48
C GLU A 268 23.95 47.42 -26.52
N SER A 269 24.10 47.93 -27.75
CA SER A 269 24.77 47.22 -28.82
C SER A 269 26.28 47.21 -28.57
N MET A 270 26.82 46.06 -28.14
CA MET A 270 28.27 45.83 -28.25
C MET A 270 28.64 45.73 -29.72
N ARG A 271 29.20 46.82 -30.24
CA ARG A 271 29.88 46.89 -31.52
C ARG A 271 31.08 45.92 -31.47
N MET A 272 31.03 44.85 -32.27
CA MET A 272 32.23 44.05 -32.54
C MET A 272 33.16 44.89 -33.42
N ASP A 273 34.18 45.49 -32.83
CA ASP A 273 35.30 46.02 -33.59
C ASP A 273 36.14 44.83 -34.09
N SER A 274 36.14 44.66 -35.41
CA SER A 274 37.06 43.79 -36.11
C SER A 274 38.39 44.52 -36.33
N LYS A 275 39.41 44.18 -35.54
CA LYS A 275 40.78 43.88 -36.00
C LYS A 275 41.62 43.37 -34.84
#